data_AF-A0A7S0KJJ8-F1
#
_entry.id   AF-A0A7S0KJJ8-F1
#
_cell.length_a   1.000
_cell.length_b   1.000
_cell.length_c   1.000
_cell.angle_alpha   90.00
_cell.angle_beta   90.00
_cell.angle_gamma   90.00
#
_symmetry.space_group_name_H-M   'P 1'
#
loop_
_entity.id
_entity.type
_entity.pdbx_description
1 polymer ?
#
loop_
_entity_poly.entity_id
_entity_poly.type
_entity_poly.pdbx_seq_one_letter_code
_entity_poly.pdbx_strand_id
1 'polypeptide(L)'
;EPHTMTRPKLHATVPPPPMQRDPDIEREVVEHMRRAGALDALRESTIAALKTNEELKTFAEFAVRSSQALRDPYARSRSRKELVDELFVEIEQRLMDEVRAKTFEALTETEAGAVGREAYERTYAAREDVKHDGR
;
A
#
# COMPACT_ATOMS: atom_id res chain seq x y z
N GLU A 1 23.37 27.37 -22.70
CA GLU A 1 23.11 27.30 -21.24
C GLU A 1 22.76 25.86 -20.90
N PRO A 2 23.34 25.24 -19.86
CA PRO A 2 22.94 23.89 -19.51
C PRO A 2 21.56 23.97 -18.86
N HIS A 3 20.56 23.36 -19.50
CA HIS A 3 19.24 23.16 -18.91
C HIS A 3 19.40 22.30 -17.65
N THR A 4 19.50 22.93 -16.48
CA THR A 4 19.35 22.25 -15.20
C THR A 4 17.94 21.70 -15.13
N MET A 5 17.79 20.42 -15.46
CA MET A 5 16.51 19.73 -15.45
C MET A 5 16.10 19.50 -13.99
N THR A 6 15.07 20.23 -13.55
CA THR A 6 14.53 20.14 -12.19
C THR A 6 13.86 18.77 -12.05
N ARG A 7 14.53 17.84 -11.37
CA ARG A 7 13.95 16.55 -10.97
C ARG A 7 12.61 16.83 -10.27
N PRO A 8 11.52 16.09 -10.57
CA PRO A 8 10.26 16.27 -9.85
C PRO A 8 10.53 16.13 -8.35
N LYS A 9 10.21 17.18 -7.58
CA LYS A 9 10.34 17.10 -6.12
C LYS A 9 9.24 16.16 -5.63
N LEU A 10 9.64 15.07 -4.97
CA LEU A 10 8.74 14.28 -4.15
C LEU A 10 8.08 15.23 -3.13
N HIS A 11 6.77 15.12 -2.97
CA HIS A 11 5.89 15.99 -2.18
C HIS A 11 5.74 17.42 -2.74
N ALA A 12 5.69 17.57 -4.07
CA ALA A 12 5.36 18.85 -4.69
C ALA A 12 3.94 19.30 -4.29
N THR A 13 3.75 20.60 -4.06
CA THR A 13 2.44 21.19 -3.73
C THR A 13 1.40 21.02 -4.85
N VAL A 14 1.85 20.81 -6.08
CA VAL A 14 1.00 20.60 -7.27
C VAL A 14 1.31 19.22 -7.86
N PRO A 15 0.30 18.36 -8.14
CA PRO A 15 0.51 17.08 -8.80
C PRO A 15 1.19 17.23 -10.16
N PRO A 16 2.06 16.28 -10.53
CA PRO A 16 2.39 16.07 -11.94
C PRO A 16 1.13 15.92 -12.82
N PRO A 17 1.16 16.33 -14.09
CA PRO A 17 0.01 16.22 -14.98
C PRO A 17 -0.33 14.76 -15.30
N PRO A 18 -1.62 14.43 -15.56
CA PRO A 18 -2.04 13.07 -15.85
C PRO A 18 -1.30 12.50 -17.05
N MET A 19 -0.89 11.25 -16.89
CA MET A 19 -0.06 10.52 -17.84
C MET A 19 -0.92 9.83 -18.90
N GLN A 20 -0.58 10.00 -20.18
CA GLN A 20 -1.15 9.15 -21.25
C GLN A 20 -0.62 7.71 -21.11
N ARG A 21 -1.53 6.74 -21.30
CA ARG A 21 -1.22 5.30 -21.25
C ARG A 21 -0.33 4.92 -22.42
N ASP A 22 0.75 4.21 -22.13
CA ASP A 22 1.70 3.67 -23.10
C ASP A 22 2.26 2.36 -22.52
N PRO A 23 1.74 1.19 -22.94
CA PRO A 23 2.08 -0.10 -22.32
C PRO A 23 3.57 -0.46 -22.40
N ASP A 24 4.27 0.01 -23.43
CA ASP A 24 5.69 -0.30 -23.63
C ASP A 24 6.54 0.51 -22.64
N ILE A 25 6.27 1.82 -22.53
CA ILE A 25 6.91 2.69 -21.52
C ILE A 25 6.51 2.27 -20.10
N GLU A 26 5.24 1.90 -19.87
CA GLU A 26 4.75 1.47 -18.54
C GLU A 26 5.56 0.29 -18.00
N ARG A 27 5.92 -0.68 -18.86
CA ARG A 27 6.73 -1.83 -18.47
C ARG A 27 8.14 -1.41 -18.08
N GLU A 28 8.76 -0.54 -18.86
CA GLU A 28 10.10 -0.01 -18.57
C GLU A 28 10.13 0.80 -17.28
N VAL A 29 9.08 1.58 -17.02
CA VAL A 29 8.92 2.36 -15.78
C VAL A 29 8.82 1.46 -14.57
N VAL A 30 8.01 0.39 -14.61
CA VAL A 30 7.90 -0.56 -13.50
C VAL A 30 9.24 -1.24 -13.23
N GLU A 31 9.97 -1.65 -14.28
CA GLU A 31 11.28 -2.27 -14.15
C GLU A 31 12.33 -1.28 -13.62
N HIS A 32 12.29 -0.01 -14.06
CA HIS A 32 13.12 1.05 -13.52
C HIS A 32 12.84 1.28 -12.02
N MET A 33 11.57 1.41 -11.64
CA MET A 33 11.15 1.55 -10.24
C MET A 33 11.59 0.37 -9.37
N ARG A 34 11.53 -0.85 -9.92
CA ARG A 34 12.02 -2.05 -9.25
C ARG A 34 13.52 -1.96 -8.99
N ARG A 35 14.33 -1.64 -10.00
CA ARG A 35 15.79 -1.51 -9.87
C ARG A 35 16.20 -0.39 -8.93
N ALA A 36 15.46 0.70 -8.93
CA ALA A 36 15.68 1.85 -8.05
C ALA A 36 15.19 1.63 -6.61
N GLY A 37 14.59 0.48 -6.28
CA GLY A 37 14.02 0.21 -4.96
C GLY A 37 12.76 1.01 -4.63
N ALA A 38 12.19 1.72 -5.60
CA ALA A 38 11.01 2.56 -5.39
C ALA A 38 9.75 1.74 -5.08
N LEU A 39 9.63 0.53 -5.64
CA LEU A 39 8.53 -0.39 -5.32
C LEU A 39 8.60 -0.90 -3.88
N ASP A 40 9.80 -1.20 -3.37
CA ASP A 40 9.98 -1.64 -1.99
C ASP A 40 9.68 -0.50 -1.01
N ALA A 41 10.15 0.72 -1.31
CA ALA A 41 9.80 1.90 -0.52
C ALA A 41 8.28 2.15 -0.50
N LEU A 42 7.59 2.02 -1.63
CA LEU A 42 6.13 2.14 -1.69
C LEU A 42 5.43 1.05 -0.89
N ARG A 43 5.93 -0.19 -0.92
CA ARG A 43 5.42 -1.27 -0.08
C ARG A 43 5.58 -0.94 1.40
N GLU A 44 6.72 -0.40 1.81
CA GLU A 44 6.96 0.02 3.20
C GLU A 44 6.03 1.16 3.63
N SER A 45 5.89 2.21 2.81
CA SER A 45 4.94 3.31 3.05
C SER A 45 3.50 2.81 3.17
N THR A 46 3.09 1.89 2.29
CA THR A 46 1.75 1.28 2.33
C THR A 46 1.53 0.51 3.62
N ILE A 47 2.49 -0.33 4.02
CA ILE A 47 2.41 -1.09 5.29
C ILE A 47 2.33 -0.14 6.49
N ALA A 48 3.10 0.95 6.49
CA ALA A 48 3.08 1.94 7.55
C ALA A 48 1.69 2.61 7.66
N ALA A 49 1.11 3.03 6.53
CA ALA A 49 -0.23 3.61 6.49
C ALA A 49 -1.31 2.65 6.99
N LEU A 50 -1.24 1.37 6.62
CA LEU A 50 -2.18 0.35 7.09
C LEU A 50 -2.06 0.08 8.59
N LYS A 51 -0.84 0.08 9.15
CA LYS A 51 -0.62 -0.12 10.59
C LYS A 51 -1.23 0.98 11.45
N THR A 52 -1.33 2.20 10.91
CA THR A 52 -1.92 3.36 11.60
C THR A 52 -3.37 3.61 11.19
N ASN A 53 -3.97 2.74 10.38
CA ASN A 53 -5.36 2.89 9.94
C ASN A 53 -6.33 2.48 11.08
N GLU A 54 -7.01 3.47 11.66
CA GLU A 54 -7.92 3.24 12.79
C GLU A 54 -9.18 2.46 12.41
N GLU A 55 -9.65 2.54 11.16
CA GLU A 55 -10.80 1.75 10.70
C GLU A 55 -10.44 0.26 10.65
N LEU A 56 -9.28 -0.09 10.10
CA LEU A 56 -8.78 -1.46 10.04
C LEU A 56 -8.54 -2.03 11.45
N LYS A 57 -8.00 -1.22 12.36
CA LYS A 57 -7.82 -1.59 13.76
C LYS A 57 -9.16 -1.84 14.45
N THR A 58 -10.12 -0.93 14.28
CA THR A 58 -11.49 -1.09 14.82
C THR A 58 -12.17 -2.34 14.27
N PHE A 59 -12.00 -2.59 12.97
CA PHE A 59 -12.52 -3.78 12.32
C PHE A 59 -11.92 -5.07 12.90
N ALA A 60 -10.59 -5.12 13.05
CA ALA A 60 -9.91 -6.26 13.64
C ALA A 60 -10.35 -6.51 15.09
N GLU A 61 -10.47 -5.45 15.90
CA GLU A 61 -11.02 -5.56 17.26
C GLU A 61 -12.45 -6.12 17.26
N PHE A 62 -13.30 -5.66 16.35
CA PHE A 62 -14.67 -6.16 16.23
C PHE A 62 -14.70 -7.64 15.81
N ALA A 63 -13.86 -8.04 14.85
CA ALA A 63 -13.76 -9.43 14.41
C ALA A 63 -13.36 -10.35 15.58
N VAL A 64 -12.37 -9.94 16.38
CA VAL A 64 -11.95 -10.69 17.57
C VAL A 64 -13.07 -10.74 18.62
N ARG A 65 -13.72 -9.63 18.93
CA ARG A 65 -14.82 -9.59 19.93
C ARG A 65 -16.04 -10.41 19.52
N SER A 66 -16.29 -10.54 18.22
CA SER A 66 -17.41 -11.30 17.68
C SER A 66 -17.10 -12.79 17.45
N SER A 67 -15.85 -13.21 17.64
CA SER A 67 -15.40 -14.59 17.41
C SER A 67 -16.21 -15.63 18.18
N GLN A 68 -16.63 -16.68 17.48
CA GLN A 68 -17.26 -17.85 18.05
C GLN A 68 -16.25 -18.71 18.82
N ALA A 69 -15.02 -18.87 18.30
CA ALA A 69 -13.97 -19.63 18.97
C ALA A 69 -13.66 -19.08 20.37
N LEU A 70 -13.63 -17.75 20.53
CA LEU A 70 -13.41 -17.11 21.83
C LEU A 70 -14.65 -17.09 22.73
N ARG A 71 -15.85 -17.19 22.15
CA ARG A 71 -17.13 -17.20 22.89
C ARG A 71 -17.60 -18.61 23.28
N ASP A 72 -16.90 -19.64 22.82
CA ASP A 72 -17.14 -21.04 23.21
C ASP A 72 -17.00 -21.20 24.75
N PRO A 73 -17.99 -21.78 25.46
CA PRO A 73 -17.90 -22.04 26.90
C PRO A 73 -16.67 -22.87 27.32
N TYR A 74 -16.15 -23.70 26.41
CA TYR A 74 -14.96 -24.54 26.62
C TYR A 74 -13.66 -23.83 26.24
N ALA A 75 -13.70 -22.60 25.73
CA ALA A 75 -12.49 -21.86 25.33
C ALA A 75 -11.46 -21.77 26.45
N ARG A 76 -11.91 -21.62 27.71
CA ARG A 76 -11.03 -21.57 28.89
C ARG A 76 -10.23 -22.85 29.16
N SER A 77 -10.66 -23.99 28.61
CA SER A 77 -9.98 -25.27 28.74
C SER A 77 -8.97 -25.54 27.61
N ARG A 78 -9.02 -24.76 26.52
CA ARG A 78 -8.10 -24.87 25.39
C ARG A 78 -6.79 -24.14 25.67
N SER A 79 -5.71 -24.58 25.03
CA SER A 79 -4.44 -23.87 25.07
C SER A 79 -4.55 -22.55 24.30
N ARG A 80 -3.66 -21.60 24.63
CA ARG A 80 -3.55 -20.33 23.89
C ARG A 80 -3.32 -20.56 22.39
N LYS A 81 -2.52 -21.56 22.03
CA LYS A 81 -2.21 -21.85 20.63
C LYS A 81 -3.46 -22.31 19.88
N GLU A 82 -4.22 -23.25 20.44
CA GLU A 82 -5.46 -23.74 19.81
C GLU A 82 -6.47 -22.61 19.61
N LEU A 83 -6.68 -21.77 20.62
CA LEU A 83 -7.59 -20.62 20.51
C LEU A 83 -7.16 -19.62 19.45
N VAL A 84 -5.85 -19.34 19.37
CA VAL A 84 -5.30 -18.40 18.38
C VAL A 84 -5.42 -18.99 16.97
N ASP A 85 -5.07 -20.26 16.79
CA ASP A 85 -5.15 -20.93 15.50
C ASP A 85 -6.61 -20.98 15.00
N GLU A 86 -7.58 -21.34 15.86
CA GLU A 86 -9.00 -21.34 15.53
C GLU A 86 -9.54 -19.93 15.24
N LEU A 87 -9.16 -18.94 16.06
CA LEU A 87 -9.53 -17.54 15.84
C LEU A 87 -9.01 -17.05 14.48
N PHE A 88 -7.76 -17.37 14.13
CA PHE A 88 -7.20 -17.01 12.84
C PHE A 88 -7.98 -17.64 11.70
N VAL A 89 -8.24 -18.95 11.75
CA VAL A 89 -9.04 -19.64 10.72
C VAL A 89 -10.43 -19.01 10.57
N GLU A 90 -11.05 -18.59 11.67
CA GLU A 90 -12.36 -17.95 11.67
C GLU A 90 -12.35 -16.57 10.98
N ILE A 91 -11.37 -15.73 11.29
CA ILE A 91 -11.40 -14.30 10.91
C ILE A 91 -10.49 -13.94 9.73
N GLU A 92 -9.54 -14.80 9.37
CA GLU A 92 -8.45 -14.49 8.41
C GLU A 92 -8.99 -13.98 7.09
N GLN A 93 -9.90 -14.70 6.45
CA GLN A 93 -10.40 -14.33 5.13
C GLN A 93 -11.02 -12.92 5.15
N ARG A 94 -11.88 -12.66 6.15
CA ARG A 94 -12.58 -11.38 6.29
C ARG A 94 -11.61 -10.23 6.59
N LEU A 95 -10.61 -10.48 7.45
CA LEU A 95 -9.58 -9.50 7.75
C LEU A 95 -8.71 -9.20 6.52
N MET A 96 -8.34 -10.23 5.76
CA MET A 96 -7.55 -10.08 4.53
C MET A 96 -8.31 -9.35 3.43
N ASP A 97 -9.62 -9.54 3.32
CA ASP A 97 -10.47 -8.76 2.42
C ASP A 97 -10.48 -7.27 2.78
N GLU A 98 -10.61 -6.95 4.07
CA GLU A 98 -10.56 -5.56 4.55
C GLU A 98 -9.17 -4.94 4.33
N VAL A 99 -8.09 -5.66 4.64
CA VAL A 99 -6.72 -5.22 4.38
C VAL A 99 -6.52 -4.93 2.88
N ARG A 100 -7.02 -5.79 1.99
CA ARG A 100 -6.96 -5.57 0.53
C ARG A 100 -7.68 -4.28 0.12
N ALA A 101 -8.88 -4.06 0.63
CA ALA A 101 -9.65 -2.84 0.36
C ALA A 101 -8.89 -1.58 0.84
N LYS A 102 -8.42 -1.57 2.09
CA LYS A 102 -7.64 -0.46 2.65
C LYS A 102 -6.31 -0.24 1.95
N THR A 103 -5.68 -1.31 1.45
CA THR A 103 -4.47 -1.21 0.63
C THR A 103 -4.76 -0.46 -0.67
N PHE A 104 -5.85 -0.82 -1.35
CA PHE A 104 -6.25 -0.14 -2.58
C PHE A 104 -6.60 1.33 -2.33
N GLU A 105 -7.39 1.62 -1.31
CA GLU A 105 -7.69 3.00 -0.88
C GLU A 105 -6.40 3.80 -0.65
N ALA A 106 -5.47 3.28 0.16
CA ALA A 106 -4.20 3.95 0.45
C ALA A 106 -3.35 4.22 -0.80
N LEU A 107 -3.33 3.30 -1.77
CA LEU A 107 -2.61 3.44 -3.04
C LEU A 107 -3.30 4.37 -4.04
N THR A 108 -4.59 4.66 -3.86
CA THR A 108 -5.35 5.56 -4.73
C THR A 108 -5.60 6.94 -4.13
N GLU A 109 -5.28 7.14 -2.85
CA GLU A 109 -5.42 8.43 -2.18
C GLU A 109 -4.54 9.49 -2.84
N THR A 110 -5.13 10.65 -3.11
CA THR A 110 -4.52 11.75 -3.87
C THR A 110 -4.11 12.93 -3.00
N GLU A 111 -4.54 12.95 -1.74
CA GLU A 111 -4.16 13.97 -0.77
C GLU A 111 -2.64 14.10 -0.59
N ALA A 112 -2.19 15.32 -0.32
CA ALA A 112 -0.78 15.60 -0.12
C ALA A 112 -0.26 14.84 1.12
N GLY A 113 0.82 14.08 0.93
CA GLY A 113 1.42 13.25 1.99
C GLY A 113 0.84 11.83 2.07
N ALA A 114 -0.17 11.49 1.28
CA ALA A 114 -0.69 10.13 1.21
C ALA A 114 0.19 9.20 0.34
N VAL A 115 0.03 7.89 0.54
CA VAL A 115 0.81 6.86 -0.17
C VAL A 115 0.49 6.84 -1.67
N GLY A 116 -0.78 6.96 -2.06
CA GLY A 116 -1.17 7.01 -3.47
C GLY A 116 -0.58 8.22 -4.19
N ARG A 117 -0.49 9.35 -3.50
CA ARG A 117 0.19 10.54 -4.00
C ARG A 117 1.69 10.31 -4.21
N GLU A 118 2.34 9.67 -3.25
CA GLU A 118 3.75 9.26 -3.36
C GLU A 118 3.96 8.28 -4.54
N ALA A 119 3.07 7.30 -4.70
CA ALA A 119 3.11 6.33 -5.80
C ALA A 119 3.03 7.02 -7.16
N TYR A 120 2.13 7.99 -7.29
CA TYR A 120 1.99 8.78 -8.51
C TYR A 120 3.25 9.58 -8.85
N GLU A 121 3.82 10.29 -7.88
CA GLU A 121 5.02 11.11 -8.08
C GLU A 121 6.25 10.26 -8.42
N ARG A 122 6.43 9.12 -7.75
CA ARG A 122 7.53 8.18 -8.05
C ARG A 122 7.38 7.58 -9.46
N THR A 123 6.15 7.21 -9.85
CA THR A 123 5.88 6.68 -11.19
C THR A 123 6.16 7.74 -12.26
N TYR A 124 5.75 8.99 -12.01
CA TYR A 124 6.03 10.10 -12.91
C TYR A 124 7.54 10.34 -13.06
N ALA A 125 8.29 10.38 -11.94
CA ALA A 125 9.73 10.57 -11.97
C ALA A 125 10.44 9.44 -12.74
N ALA A 126 10.09 8.18 -12.46
CA ALA A 126 10.64 7.04 -13.18
C ALA A 126 10.31 7.07 -14.69
N ARG A 127 9.13 7.56 -15.08
CA ARG A 127 8.78 7.76 -16.49
C ARG A 127 9.64 8.80 -17.17
N GLU A 128 9.92 9.91 -16.51
CA GLU A 128 10.82 10.93 -17.07
C GLU A 128 12.23 10.35 -17.20
N ASP A 129 12.74 9.65 -16.18
CA ASP A 129 14.06 8.99 -16.24
C ASP A 129 14.14 7.99 -17.43
N VAL A 130 13.13 7.14 -17.64
CA VAL A 130 13.06 6.21 -18.79
C VAL A 130 13.05 6.93 -20.15
N LYS A 131 12.28 8.02 -20.30
CA LYS A 131 12.24 8.80 -21.56
C LYS A 131 13.54 9.53 -21.88
N HIS A 132 14.38 9.74 -20.87
CA HIS A 132 15.69 10.39 -21.02
C HIS A 132 16.80 9.38 -21.28
N ASP A 133 16.75 8.20 -20.64
CA ASP A 133 17.72 7.12 -20.87
C ASP A 133 17.57 6.43 -22.25
N GLY A 134 16.38 6.49 -22.84
CA GLY A 134 16.11 5.98 -24.19
C GLY A 134 16.49 6.92 -25.35
N ARG A 135 17.14 8.06 -25.09
CA ARG A 135 17.53 9.07 -26.09
C ARG A 135 19.04 9.29 -26.17
#